data_AF-A0A401Q521-F1
#
_entry.id   AF-A0A401Q521-F1
#
_cell.length_a   1.000
_cell.length_b   1.000
_cell.length_c   1.000
_cell.angle_alpha   90.00
_cell.angle_beta   90.00
_cell.angle_gamma   90.00
#
_symmetry.space_group_name_H-M   'P 1'
#
loop_
_entity.id
_entity.type
_entity.pdbx_description
1 polymer ?
#
loop_
_entity_poly.entity_id
_entity_poly.type
_entity_poly.pdbx_seq_one_letter_code
_entity_poly.pdbx_strand_id
1 'polypeptide(L)'
;GGCSDEKEAMQGLNSRLALYLEKVRSLETGNHDLELTIKALLEERKPVHRDINPMLAQAHALNKQIQDLTLNNAAMALQMDNARLSAEDFRMKLESETLIRQAVESDIDRLRRVRDEYELNAMTLRNEEEMLTEELLFLRKNHQEELNSLRSQISNNKVTVEVDCGKGPDLTAILAKIRQEYEEMVLKNKTETEQWYKYQVDNITTDVNHVIKDIEIANEELNSKRQAMQSLAMELDVIRRQNMGLENILAETEQRYGADFNKLQAIINKLEGDLLNVHNDMLQHKENYEALLKRKMTLEAELAEYRRLLHGEISTKVVSAPPPRAPTPPQEVTTRKIVKVITTTLVDGKVVDESSEVEEISEKKQIQNK
;
A
#
# COMPACT_ATOMS: atom_id res chain seq x y z
N GLY A 1 -61.59 -98.28 -67.36
CA GLY A 1 -61.28 -97.90 -65.98
C GLY A 1 -60.48 -96.62 -65.99
N GLY A 2 -61.12 -95.48 -65.77
CA GLY A 2 -60.50 -94.15 -65.80
C GLY A 2 -61.01 -93.19 -64.70
N CYS A 3 -61.62 -93.72 -63.64
CA CYS A 3 -62.25 -92.91 -62.58
C CYS A 3 -61.41 -92.82 -61.29
N SER A 4 -60.21 -93.46 -61.26
CA SER A 4 -59.30 -93.43 -60.11
C SER A 4 -58.20 -92.37 -60.25
N ASP A 5 -57.61 -92.22 -61.45
CA ASP A 5 -56.48 -91.30 -61.69
C ASP A 5 -56.86 -89.81 -61.59
N GLU A 6 -58.03 -89.40 -62.09
CA GLU A 6 -58.49 -88.00 -61.97
C GLU A 6 -58.78 -87.62 -60.51
N LYS A 7 -59.17 -88.59 -59.68
CA LYS A 7 -59.50 -88.37 -58.28
C LYS A 7 -58.25 -88.21 -57.42
N GLU A 8 -57.20 -88.97 -57.71
CA GLU A 8 -55.87 -88.79 -57.10
C GLU A 8 -55.19 -87.50 -57.55
N ALA A 9 -55.30 -87.13 -58.83
CA ALA A 9 -54.81 -85.84 -59.33
C ALA A 9 -55.54 -84.65 -58.68
N MET A 10 -56.87 -84.73 -58.53
CA MET A 10 -57.67 -83.75 -57.80
C MET A 10 -57.31 -83.70 -56.31
N GLN A 11 -57.04 -84.84 -55.66
CA GLN A 11 -56.58 -84.86 -54.27
C GLN A 11 -55.18 -84.23 -54.11
N GLY A 12 -54.26 -84.48 -55.04
CA GLY A 12 -52.93 -83.86 -55.04
C GLY A 12 -52.98 -82.34 -55.22
N LEU A 13 -53.83 -81.85 -56.12
CA LEU A 13 -54.11 -80.43 -56.30
C LEU A 13 -54.75 -79.81 -55.05
N ASN A 14 -55.73 -80.49 -54.45
CA ASN A 14 -56.41 -80.00 -53.26
C ASN A 14 -55.45 -79.98 -52.04
N SER A 15 -54.54 -80.95 -51.94
CA SER A 15 -53.48 -80.99 -50.92
C SER A 15 -52.48 -79.86 -51.11
N ARG A 16 -52.10 -79.57 -52.36
CA ARG A 16 -51.22 -78.43 -52.70
C ARG A 16 -51.89 -77.08 -52.47
N LEU A 17 -53.19 -76.96 -52.74
CA LEU A 17 -54.00 -75.77 -52.42
C LEU A 17 -54.11 -75.58 -50.91
N ALA A 18 -54.33 -76.65 -50.14
CA ALA A 18 -54.35 -76.61 -48.68
C ALA A 18 -53.02 -76.13 -48.10
N LEU A 19 -51.89 -76.68 -48.59
CA LEU A 19 -50.54 -76.23 -48.21
C LEU A 19 -50.28 -74.77 -48.60
N TYR A 20 -50.78 -74.32 -49.77
CA TYR A 20 -50.66 -72.93 -50.18
C TYR A 20 -51.50 -71.99 -49.30
N LEU A 21 -52.74 -72.37 -48.97
CA LEU A 21 -53.61 -71.62 -48.07
C LEU A 21 -53.04 -71.55 -46.65
N GLU A 22 -52.44 -72.63 -46.17
CA GLU A 22 -51.77 -72.65 -44.87
C GLU A 22 -50.50 -71.78 -44.88
N LYS A 23 -49.75 -71.79 -45.99
CA LYS A 23 -48.61 -70.88 -46.17
C LYS A 23 -49.05 -69.42 -46.22
N VAL A 24 -50.12 -69.10 -46.94
CA VAL A 24 -50.68 -67.74 -47.01
C VAL A 24 -51.13 -67.28 -45.63
N ARG A 25 -51.86 -68.13 -44.87
CA ARG A 25 -52.25 -67.80 -43.49
C ARG A 25 -51.03 -67.56 -42.59
N SER A 26 -49.98 -68.38 -42.69
CA SER A 26 -48.75 -68.19 -41.90
C SER A 26 -48.01 -66.88 -42.24
N LEU A 27 -48.09 -66.44 -43.51
CA LEU A 27 -47.51 -65.19 -43.96
C LEU A 27 -48.38 -63.99 -43.57
N GLU A 28 -49.71 -64.13 -43.60
CA GLU A 28 -50.64 -63.11 -43.12
C GLU A 28 -50.50 -62.88 -41.61
N THR A 29 -50.38 -63.95 -40.81
CA THR A 29 -50.11 -63.83 -39.37
C THR A 29 -48.73 -63.21 -39.12
N GLY A 30 -47.70 -63.64 -39.85
CA GLY A 30 -46.36 -63.06 -39.73
C GLY A 30 -46.31 -61.58 -40.13
N ASN A 31 -47.00 -61.18 -41.19
CA ASN A 31 -47.12 -59.78 -41.59
C ASN A 31 -47.89 -58.97 -40.57
N HIS A 32 -48.97 -59.52 -39.99
CA HIS A 32 -49.73 -58.84 -38.95
C HIS A 32 -48.88 -58.58 -37.70
N ASP A 33 -48.10 -59.57 -37.26
CA ASP A 33 -47.18 -59.42 -36.13
C ASP A 33 -46.06 -58.41 -36.42
N LEU A 34 -45.53 -58.40 -37.65
CA LEU A 34 -44.56 -57.40 -38.10
C LEU A 34 -45.16 -55.99 -38.14
N GLU A 35 -46.40 -55.83 -38.59
CA GLU A 35 -47.09 -54.53 -38.57
C GLU A 35 -47.32 -54.02 -37.14
N LEU A 36 -47.69 -54.91 -36.21
CA LEU A 36 -47.86 -54.56 -34.81
C LEU A 36 -46.54 -54.15 -34.16
N THR A 37 -45.46 -54.88 -34.42
CA THR A 37 -44.13 -54.54 -33.90
C THR A 37 -43.59 -53.24 -34.50
N ILE A 38 -43.81 -52.97 -35.80
CA ILE A 38 -43.45 -51.69 -36.41
C ILE A 38 -44.25 -50.54 -35.80
N LYS A 39 -45.56 -50.70 -35.58
CA LYS A 39 -46.39 -49.68 -34.92
C LYS A 39 -45.92 -49.40 -33.50
N ALA A 40 -45.66 -50.45 -32.72
CA ALA A 40 -45.14 -50.31 -31.35
C ALA A 40 -43.79 -49.56 -31.33
N LEU A 41 -42.85 -49.94 -32.21
CA LEU A 41 -41.55 -49.27 -32.32
C LEU A 41 -41.67 -47.81 -32.79
N LEU A 42 -42.61 -47.49 -33.68
CA LEU A 42 -42.85 -46.12 -34.11
C LEU A 42 -43.46 -45.26 -32.99
N GLU A 43 -44.29 -45.83 -32.13
CA GLU A 43 -44.80 -45.12 -30.96
C GLU A 43 -43.74 -44.91 -29.90
N GLU A 44 -42.88 -45.91 -29.65
CA GLU A 44 -41.76 -45.82 -28.73
C GLU A 44 -40.68 -44.83 -29.23
N ARG A 45 -40.51 -44.73 -30.56
CA ARG A 45 -39.55 -43.84 -31.20
C ARG A 45 -40.11 -42.45 -31.54
N LYS A 46 -41.28 -42.07 -31.04
CA LYS A 46 -41.75 -40.67 -31.15
C LYS A 46 -40.72 -39.78 -30.46
N PRO A 47 -40.04 -38.85 -31.17
CA PRO A 47 -39.04 -38.00 -30.54
C PRO A 47 -39.74 -37.15 -29.48
N VAL A 48 -39.35 -37.33 -28.22
CA VAL A 48 -39.81 -36.49 -27.11
C VAL A 48 -39.32 -35.07 -27.39
N HIS A 49 -40.22 -34.21 -27.84
CA HIS A 49 -39.94 -32.80 -28.06
C HIS A 49 -39.72 -32.16 -26.68
N ARG A 50 -38.46 -32.09 -26.24
CA ARG A 50 -38.11 -31.32 -25.04
C ARG A 50 -38.11 -29.86 -25.44
N ASP A 51 -39.02 -29.09 -24.88
CA ASP A 51 -39.03 -27.64 -25.07
C ASP A 51 -37.76 -27.02 -24.49
N ILE A 52 -36.85 -26.54 -25.37
CA ILE A 52 -35.55 -25.95 -25.00
C ILE A 52 -35.71 -24.47 -24.60
N ASN A 53 -36.82 -23.85 -25.01
CA ASN A 53 -37.15 -22.45 -24.74
C ASN A 53 -37.04 -22.01 -23.28
N PRO A 54 -37.54 -22.74 -22.26
CA PRO A 54 -37.36 -22.35 -20.85
C PRO A 54 -35.90 -22.34 -20.41
N MET A 55 -35.09 -23.28 -20.89
CA MET A 55 -33.66 -23.35 -20.57
C MET A 55 -32.89 -22.19 -21.22
N LEU A 56 -33.24 -21.82 -22.45
CA LEU A 56 -32.69 -20.63 -23.12
C LEU A 56 -33.12 -19.34 -22.42
N ALA A 57 -34.37 -19.23 -21.99
CA ALA A 57 -34.85 -18.08 -21.22
C ALA A 57 -34.10 -17.92 -19.89
N GLN A 58 -33.84 -19.03 -19.19
CA GLN A 58 -33.03 -19.02 -17.98
C GLN A 58 -31.57 -18.60 -18.25
N ALA A 59 -30.97 -19.11 -19.32
CA ALA A 59 -29.61 -18.71 -19.73
C ALA A 59 -29.52 -17.23 -20.08
N HIS A 60 -30.52 -16.68 -20.78
CA HIS A 60 -30.60 -15.25 -21.06
C HIS A 60 -30.79 -14.40 -19.79
N ALA A 61 -31.62 -14.85 -18.85
CA ALA A 61 -31.80 -14.17 -17.57
C ALA A 61 -30.50 -14.13 -16.75
N LEU A 62 -29.77 -15.25 -16.70
CA LEU A 62 -28.47 -15.33 -16.03
C LEU A 62 -27.43 -14.43 -16.71
N ASN A 63 -27.36 -14.45 -18.05
CA ASN A 63 -26.44 -13.56 -18.78
C ASN A 63 -26.74 -12.08 -18.52
N LYS A 64 -28.02 -11.70 -18.46
CA LYS A 64 -28.40 -10.34 -18.11
C LYS A 64 -27.97 -9.99 -16.68
N GLN A 65 -28.19 -10.88 -15.72
CA GLN A 65 -27.76 -10.67 -14.34
C GLN A 65 -26.23 -10.53 -14.24
N ILE A 66 -25.47 -11.33 -14.99
CA ILE A 66 -24.00 -11.21 -15.07
C ILE A 66 -23.62 -9.84 -15.61
N GLN A 67 -24.21 -9.39 -16.71
CA GLN A 67 -23.95 -8.06 -17.28
C GLN A 67 -24.27 -6.93 -16.31
N ASP A 68 -25.42 -7.00 -15.63
CA ASP A 68 -25.82 -6.01 -14.63
C ASP A 68 -24.81 -5.97 -13.46
N LEU A 69 -24.35 -7.14 -12.99
CA LEU A 69 -23.31 -7.23 -11.95
C LEU A 69 -21.95 -6.70 -12.43
N THR A 70 -21.55 -6.98 -13.67
CA THR A 70 -20.31 -6.46 -14.25
C THR A 70 -20.34 -4.94 -14.35
N LEU A 71 -21.47 -4.36 -14.79
CA LEU A 71 -21.65 -2.90 -14.84
C LEU A 71 -21.64 -2.28 -13.44
N ASN A 72 -22.30 -2.91 -12.47
CA ASN A 72 -22.30 -2.44 -11.08
C ASN A 72 -20.89 -2.52 -10.47
N ASN A 73 -20.14 -3.58 -10.72
CA ASN A 73 -18.74 -3.70 -10.28
C ASN A 73 -17.86 -2.62 -10.90
N ALA A 74 -18.01 -2.34 -12.20
CA ALA A 74 -17.27 -1.26 -12.86
C ALA A 74 -17.64 0.11 -12.27
N ALA A 75 -18.92 0.36 -12.01
CA ALA A 75 -19.38 1.60 -11.37
C ALA A 75 -18.82 1.75 -9.94
N MET A 76 -18.81 0.67 -9.15
CA MET A 76 -18.20 0.67 -7.80
C MET A 76 -16.70 0.91 -7.86
N ALA A 77 -15.98 0.29 -8.80
CA ALA A 77 -14.54 0.52 -8.99
C ALA A 77 -14.24 1.99 -9.30
N LEU A 78 -15.02 2.61 -10.18
CA LEU A 78 -14.88 4.04 -10.48
C LEU A 78 -15.18 4.94 -9.28
N GLN A 79 -16.19 4.59 -8.46
CA GLN A 79 -16.47 5.31 -7.21
C GLN A 79 -15.34 5.17 -6.21
N MET A 80 -14.74 3.99 -6.08
CA MET A 80 -13.58 3.75 -5.23
C MET A 80 -12.37 4.58 -5.68
N ASP A 81 -12.09 4.60 -6.98
CA ASP A 81 -10.99 5.39 -7.53
C ASP A 81 -11.23 6.89 -7.34
N ASN A 82 -12.45 7.37 -7.56
CA ASN A 82 -12.80 8.78 -7.33
C ASN A 82 -12.66 9.16 -5.84
N ALA A 83 -13.14 8.32 -4.93
CA ALA A 83 -12.98 8.54 -3.49
C ALA A 83 -11.51 8.54 -3.08
N ARG A 84 -10.70 7.65 -3.66
CA ARG A 84 -9.25 7.59 -3.42
C ARG A 84 -8.53 8.84 -3.91
N LEU A 85 -8.83 9.30 -5.13
CA LEU A 85 -8.26 10.54 -5.68
C LEU A 85 -8.68 11.75 -4.85
N SER A 86 -9.94 11.83 -4.43
CA SER A 86 -10.43 12.90 -3.56
C SER A 86 -9.73 12.90 -2.19
N ALA A 87 -9.51 11.72 -1.60
CA ALA A 87 -8.78 11.59 -0.35
C ALA A 87 -7.33 12.05 -0.47
N GLU A 88 -6.67 11.72 -1.59
CA GLU A 88 -5.30 12.15 -1.88
C GLU A 88 -5.21 13.67 -2.10
N ASP A 89 -6.18 14.27 -2.79
CA ASP A 89 -6.28 15.72 -2.94
C ASP A 89 -6.43 16.41 -1.58
N PHE A 90 -7.25 15.86 -0.68
CA PHE A 90 -7.39 16.39 0.68
C PHE A 90 -6.11 16.19 1.50
N ARG A 91 -5.41 15.07 1.34
CA ARG A 91 -4.12 14.83 1.99
C ARG A 91 -3.08 15.86 1.57
N MET A 92 -2.92 16.09 0.26
CA MET A 92 -2.01 17.10 -0.27
C MET A 92 -2.37 18.52 0.21
N LYS A 93 -3.67 18.87 0.21
CA LYS A 93 -4.12 20.16 0.72
C LYS A 93 -3.80 20.33 2.20
N LEU A 94 -4.06 19.31 3.02
CA LEU A 94 -3.74 19.32 4.44
C LEU A 94 -2.23 19.51 4.65
N GLU A 95 -1.39 18.78 3.93
CA GLU A 95 0.06 18.94 4.01
C GLU A 95 0.49 20.37 3.65
N SER A 96 -0.02 20.94 2.56
CA SER A 96 0.28 22.33 2.19
C SER A 96 -0.17 23.34 3.25
N GLU A 97 -1.37 23.19 3.81
CA GLU A 97 -1.90 24.05 4.88
C GLU A 97 -1.11 23.89 6.17
N THR A 98 -0.66 22.69 6.51
CA THR A 98 0.18 22.48 7.70
C THR A 98 1.52 23.19 7.58
N LEU A 99 2.13 23.20 6.38
CA LEU A 99 3.37 23.93 6.13
C LEU A 99 3.17 25.46 6.23
N ILE A 100 2.08 25.97 5.65
CA ILE A 100 1.73 27.40 5.73
C ILE A 100 1.46 27.79 7.20
N ARG A 101 0.69 26.98 7.94
CA ARG A 101 0.42 27.21 9.37
C ARG A 101 1.71 27.25 10.18
N GLN A 102 2.63 26.30 9.97
CA GLN A 102 3.93 26.30 10.66
C GLN A 102 4.76 27.54 10.34
N ALA A 103 4.76 28.00 9.09
CA ALA A 103 5.43 29.24 8.71
C ALA A 103 4.83 30.45 9.44
N VAL A 104 3.50 30.57 9.46
CA VAL A 104 2.80 31.66 10.16
C VAL A 104 3.02 31.59 11.67
N GLU A 105 3.01 30.41 12.29
CA GLU A 105 3.33 30.24 13.71
C GLU A 105 4.76 30.69 14.02
N SER A 106 5.72 30.34 13.17
CA SER A 106 7.11 30.78 13.33
C SER A 106 7.24 32.32 13.25
N ASP A 107 6.45 32.96 12.39
CA ASP A 107 6.42 34.42 12.26
C ASP A 107 5.71 35.09 13.45
N ILE A 108 4.63 34.50 13.97
CA ILE A 108 3.99 34.96 15.21
C ILE A 108 4.98 34.91 16.38
N ASP A 109 5.74 33.82 16.52
CA ASP A 109 6.74 33.69 17.58
C ASP A 109 7.92 34.65 17.41
N ARG A 110 8.28 35.01 16.18
CA ARG A 110 9.25 36.09 15.92
C ARG A 110 8.67 37.45 16.32
N LEU A 111 7.43 37.75 15.95
CA LEU A 111 6.77 39.01 16.32
C LEU A 111 6.59 39.15 17.84
N ARG A 112 6.29 38.05 18.54
CA ARG A 112 6.25 38.03 20.01
C ARG A 112 7.59 38.38 20.63
N ARG A 113 8.69 37.79 20.14
CA ARG A 113 10.05 38.13 20.58
C ARG A 113 10.39 39.60 20.34
N VAL A 114 10.07 40.12 19.16
CA VAL A 114 10.28 41.53 18.83
C VAL A 114 9.47 42.45 19.76
N ARG A 115 8.22 42.10 20.07
CA ARG A 115 7.43 42.83 21.07
C ARG A 115 8.11 42.80 22.44
N ASP A 116 8.55 41.64 22.91
CA ASP A 116 9.20 41.51 24.22
C ASP A 116 10.50 42.34 24.28
N GLU A 117 11.26 42.39 23.19
CA GLU A 117 12.43 43.28 23.04
C GLU A 117 12.02 44.77 23.11
N TYR A 118 10.93 45.18 22.44
CA TYR A 118 10.42 46.55 22.53
C TYR A 118 9.91 46.89 23.93
N GLU A 119 9.26 45.96 24.63
CA GLU A 119 8.80 46.14 26.00
C GLU A 119 9.99 46.31 26.97
N LEU A 120 11.03 45.49 26.81
CA LEU A 120 12.27 45.64 27.56
C LEU A 120 12.92 47.00 27.29
N ASN A 121 13.06 47.39 26.03
CA ASN A 121 13.62 48.69 25.65
C ASN A 121 12.79 49.86 26.22
N ALA A 122 11.47 49.75 26.20
CA ALA A 122 10.59 50.76 26.80
C ALA A 122 10.75 50.83 28.32
N MET A 123 10.93 49.69 29.00
CA MET A 123 11.22 49.65 30.43
C MET A 123 12.59 50.28 30.75
N THR A 124 13.63 49.97 29.97
CA THR A 124 14.95 50.58 30.16
C THR A 124 14.90 52.10 29.97
N LEU A 125 14.20 52.59 28.94
CA LEU A 125 14.04 54.03 28.71
C LEU A 125 13.24 54.72 29.82
N ARG A 126 12.22 54.07 30.37
CA ARG A 126 11.49 54.60 31.54
C ARG A 126 12.38 54.68 32.77
N ASN A 127 13.17 53.66 33.04
CA ASN A 127 14.12 53.68 34.15
C ASN A 127 15.16 54.80 33.96
N GLU A 128 15.67 55.01 32.74
CA GLU A 128 16.55 56.14 32.44
C GLU A 128 15.85 57.49 32.66
N GLU A 129 14.60 57.63 32.24
CA GLU A 129 13.80 58.84 32.50
C GLU A 129 13.65 59.08 34.02
N GLU A 130 13.27 58.06 34.78
CA GLU A 130 13.14 58.14 36.23
C GLU A 130 14.47 58.54 36.89
N MET A 131 15.58 57.89 36.53
CA MET A 131 16.92 58.21 37.02
C MET A 131 17.30 59.67 36.73
N LEU A 132 17.07 60.15 35.50
CA LEU A 132 17.36 61.55 35.14
C LEU A 132 16.46 62.53 35.91
N THR A 133 15.21 62.18 36.16
CA THR A 133 14.31 63.03 36.95
C THR A 133 14.73 63.10 38.42
N GLU A 134 15.17 61.99 39.00
CA GLU A 134 15.72 61.95 40.36
C GLU A 134 17.01 62.76 40.45
N GLU A 135 17.91 62.65 39.47
CA GLU A 135 19.12 63.46 39.40
C GLU A 135 18.79 64.97 39.32
N LEU A 136 17.85 65.37 38.47
CA LEU A 136 17.39 66.76 38.38
C LEU A 136 16.78 67.27 39.69
N LEU A 137 15.99 66.45 40.39
CA LEU A 137 15.43 66.79 41.69
C LEU A 137 16.53 66.93 42.75
N PHE A 138 17.51 66.03 42.74
CA PHE A 138 18.67 66.08 43.62
C PHE A 138 19.49 67.36 43.40
N LEU A 139 19.82 67.71 42.16
CA LEU A 139 20.54 68.95 41.83
C LEU A 139 19.76 70.19 42.26
N ARG A 140 18.44 70.23 42.03
CA ARG A 140 17.59 71.36 42.48
C ARG A 140 17.60 71.50 44.00
N LYS A 141 17.47 70.39 44.73
CA LYS A 141 17.51 70.39 46.19
C LYS A 141 18.87 70.86 46.71
N ASN A 142 19.95 70.33 46.15
CA ASN A 142 21.31 70.72 46.53
C ASN A 142 21.55 72.22 46.28
N HIS A 143 21.16 72.73 45.11
CA HIS A 143 21.25 74.16 44.81
C HIS A 143 20.44 75.02 45.79
N GLN A 144 19.23 74.58 46.16
CA GLN A 144 18.40 75.29 47.14
C GLN A 144 19.05 75.29 48.54
N GLU A 145 19.66 74.18 48.96
CA GLU A 145 20.41 74.07 50.22
C GLU A 145 21.65 74.96 50.21
N GLU A 146 22.42 74.99 49.12
CA GLU A 146 23.56 75.91 48.95
C GLU A 146 23.13 77.38 49.01
N LEU A 147 22.04 77.75 48.33
CA LEU A 147 21.48 79.10 48.41
C LEU A 147 21.01 79.46 49.82
N ASN A 148 20.37 78.52 50.52
CA ASN A 148 19.96 78.73 51.91
C ASN A 148 21.17 78.86 52.84
N SER A 149 22.22 78.05 52.63
CA SER A 149 23.49 78.14 53.36
C SER A 149 24.17 79.48 53.12
N LEU A 150 24.28 79.94 51.87
CA LEU A 150 24.82 81.24 51.52
C LEU A 150 23.98 82.39 52.09
N ARG A 151 22.65 82.30 52.03
CA ARG A 151 21.75 83.27 52.68
C ARG A 151 21.91 83.28 54.19
N SER A 152 22.07 82.12 54.81
CA SER A 152 22.37 82.00 56.24
C SER A 152 23.73 82.59 56.57
N GLN A 153 24.76 82.35 55.77
CA GLN A 153 26.08 82.98 55.92
C GLN A 153 26.01 84.51 55.74
N ILE A 154 25.23 85.02 54.79
CA ILE A 154 25.01 86.46 54.59
C ILE A 154 24.21 87.06 55.77
N SER A 155 23.20 86.36 56.26
CA SER A 155 22.40 86.77 57.44
C SER A 155 23.22 86.75 58.73
N ASN A 156 24.05 85.72 58.91
CA ASN A 156 24.92 85.54 60.07
C ASN A 156 26.18 86.42 60.00
N ASN A 157 26.52 86.96 58.82
CA ASN A 157 27.50 88.04 58.65
C ASN A 157 26.95 89.42 59.05
N LYS A 158 25.81 89.49 59.74
CA LYS A 158 25.52 90.60 60.63
C LYS A 158 26.20 90.32 61.97
N VAL A 159 27.50 90.59 61.98
CA VAL A 159 28.37 90.54 63.17
C VAL A 159 27.87 91.55 64.19
N THR A 160 27.09 91.08 65.16
CA THR A 160 26.90 91.75 66.45
C THR A 160 27.81 91.04 67.45
N VAL A 161 28.97 91.65 67.69
CA VAL A 161 29.86 91.31 68.81
C VAL A 161 29.38 92.14 69.99
N GLU A 162 28.59 91.54 70.87
CA GLU A 162 28.32 92.10 72.19
C GLU A 162 29.24 91.41 73.21
N VAL A 163 30.08 92.24 73.80
CA VAL A 163 31.05 91.92 74.84
C VAL A 163 30.30 91.90 76.17
N ASP A 164 30.01 90.71 76.71
CA ASP A 164 29.55 90.58 78.08
C ASP A 164 30.74 90.24 79.00
N CYS A 165 31.22 91.25 79.73
CA CYS A 165 32.23 91.11 80.77
C CYS A 165 31.57 90.76 82.11
N GLY A 166 31.12 89.51 82.24
CA GLY A 166 30.70 88.93 83.50
C GLY A 166 31.80 88.08 84.13
N LYS A 167 32.38 88.57 85.24
CA LYS A 167 33.25 87.93 86.26
C LYS A 167 33.96 86.62 85.86
N GLY A 168 35.30 86.65 85.89
CA GLY A 168 36.22 85.56 85.57
C GLY A 168 35.65 84.16 85.82
N PRO A 169 35.53 83.32 84.78
CA PRO A 169 34.86 82.05 84.91
C PRO A 169 35.70 81.12 85.76
N ASP A 170 35.02 80.33 86.60
CA ASP A 170 35.66 79.27 87.37
C ASP A 170 36.32 78.28 86.40
N LEU A 171 37.65 78.39 86.30
CA LEU A 171 38.47 77.58 85.41
C LEU A 171 38.25 76.08 85.66
N THR A 172 37.92 75.71 86.89
CA THR A 172 37.58 74.34 87.29
C THR A 172 36.30 73.86 86.62
N ALA A 173 35.26 74.70 86.58
CA ALA A 173 33.99 74.39 85.92
C ALA A 173 34.12 74.33 84.40
N ILE A 174 34.93 75.21 83.78
CA ILE A 174 35.21 75.15 82.34
C ILE A 174 36.02 73.90 81.98
N LEU A 175 37.07 73.58 82.73
CA LEU A 175 37.86 72.37 82.48
C LEU A 175 37.03 71.10 82.68
N ALA A 176 36.13 71.07 83.67
CA ALA A 176 35.19 69.98 83.85
C ALA A 176 34.19 69.86 82.68
N LYS A 177 33.68 70.99 82.18
CA LYS A 177 32.79 71.02 81.01
C LYS A 177 33.48 70.55 79.73
N ILE A 178 34.69 71.03 79.46
CA ILE A 178 35.50 70.57 78.32
C ILE A 178 35.77 69.07 78.43
N ARG A 179 36.09 68.57 79.63
CA ARG A 179 36.29 67.14 79.85
C ARG A 179 35.01 66.34 79.59
N GLN A 180 33.86 66.82 80.06
CA GLN A 180 32.57 66.19 79.80
C GLN A 180 32.23 66.16 78.30
N GLU A 181 32.49 67.26 77.57
CA GLU A 181 32.30 67.33 76.11
C GLU A 181 33.23 66.36 75.37
N TYR A 182 34.48 66.20 75.80
CA TYR A 182 35.39 65.19 75.25
C TYR A 182 34.94 63.77 75.59
N GLU A 183 34.51 63.50 76.82
CA GLU A 183 33.98 62.19 77.21
C GLU A 183 32.72 61.83 76.41
N GLU A 184 31.81 62.78 76.19
CA GLU A 184 30.62 62.62 75.36
C GLU A 184 30.98 62.42 73.88
N MET A 185 31.93 63.19 73.35
CA MET A 185 32.42 63.05 71.96
C MET A 185 33.08 61.68 71.74
N VAL A 186 33.91 61.22 72.67
CA VAL A 186 34.54 59.90 72.61
C VAL A 186 33.51 58.79 72.69
N LEU A 187 32.53 58.90 73.60
CA LEU A 187 31.44 57.93 73.70
C LEU A 187 30.62 57.89 72.42
N LYS A 188 30.25 59.06 71.88
CA LYS A 188 29.49 59.19 70.63
C LYS A 188 30.24 58.58 69.44
N ASN A 189 31.51 58.91 69.27
CA ASN A 189 32.36 58.36 68.21
C ASN A 189 32.50 56.83 68.36
N LYS A 190 32.67 56.32 69.58
CA LYS A 190 32.67 54.87 69.84
C LYS A 190 31.35 54.22 69.43
N THR A 191 30.21 54.79 69.83
CA THR A 191 28.90 54.21 69.47
C THR A 191 28.62 54.29 67.97
N GLU A 192 29.00 55.39 67.31
CA GLU A 192 28.81 55.57 65.87
C GLU A 192 29.69 54.59 65.08
N THR A 193 30.94 54.39 65.49
CA THR A 193 31.83 53.38 64.88
C THR A 193 31.32 51.96 65.09
N GLU A 194 30.87 51.60 66.30
CA GLU A 194 30.26 50.29 66.58
C GLU A 194 28.99 50.07 65.74
N GLN A 195 28.12 51.07 65.61
CA GLN A 195 26.92 51.01 64.78
C GLN A 195 27.27 50.87 63.30
N TRP A 196 28.27 51.62 62.81
CA TRP A 196 28.74 51.54 61.43
C TRP A 196 29.33 50.15 61.12
N TYR A 197 30.18 49.61 61.99
CA TYR A 197 30.71 48.25 61.84
C TYR A 197 29.59 47.21 61.86
N LYS A 198 28.63 47.33 62.78
CA LYS A 198 27.49 46.42 62.84
C LYS A 198 26.66 46.48 61.58
N TYR A 199 26.32 47.67 61.10
CA TYR A 199 25.60 47.87 59.84
C TYR A 199 26.34 47.23 58.67
N GLN A 200 27.66 47.39 58.60
CA GLN A 200 28.45 46.84 57.51
C GLN A 200 28.55 45.30 57.57
N VAL A 201 28.69 44.73 58.76
CA VAL A 201 28.66 43.27 58.96
C VAL A 201 27.28 42.70 58.62
N ASP A 202 26.21 43.37 59.05
CA ASP A 202 24.83 42.95 58.76
C ASP A 202 24.58 43.00 57.25
N ASN A 203 25.02 44.06 56.55
CA ASN A 203 24.88 44.19 55.10
C ASN A 203 25.66 43.11 54.32
N ILE A 204 26.91 42.86 54.70
CA ILE A 204 27.70 41.76 54.11
C ILE A 204 27.04 40.41 54.39
N THR A 205 26.48 40.22 55.57
CA THR A 205 25.80 38.96 55.94
C THR A 205 24.52 38.78 55.12
N THR A 206 23.75 39.84 54.87
CA THR A 206 22.57 39.77 53.99
C THR A 206 22.95 39.46 52.55
N ASP A 207 24.01 40.08 52.02
CA ASP A 207 24.50 39.83 50.66
C ASP A 207 25.00 38.40 50.51
N VAL A 208 25.79 37.90 51.46
CA VAL A 208 26.25 36.49 51.47
C VAL A 208 25.08 35.53 51.52
N ASN A 209 24.06 35.79 52.35
CA ASN A 209 22.85 34.97 52.39
C ASN A 209 22.05 35.00 51.09
N HIS A 210 22.03 36.13 50.38
CA HIS A 210 21.40 36.22 49.05
C HIS A 210 22.16 35.35 48.05
N VAL A 211 23.48 35.48 47.98
CA VAL A 211 24.33 34.66 47.09
C VAL A 211 24.19 33.16 47.41
N ILE A 212 24.12 32.77 48.68
CA ILE A 212 23.90 31.36 49.06
C ILE A 212 22.56 30.87 48.51
N LYS A 213 21.48 31.63 48.65
CA LYS A 213 20.16 31.27 48.12
C LYS A 213 20.16 31.17 46.59
N ASP A 214 20.83 32.10 45.91
CA ASP A 214 20.95 32.06 44.45
C ASP A 214 21.70 30.79 43.99
N ILE A 215 22.76 30.41 44.71
CA ILE A 215 23.50 29.17 44.46
C ILE A 215 22.62 27.94 44.70
N GLU A 216 21.82 27.93 45.78
CA GLU A 216 20.88 26.83 46.07
C GLU A 216 19.86 26.68 44.95
N ILE A 217 19.22 27.76 44.51
CA ILE A 217 18.26 27.76 43.39
C ILE A 217 18.93 27.26 42.10
N ALA A 218 20.10 27.80 41.76
CA ALA A 218 20.84 27.37 40.56
C ALA A 218 21.21 25.88 40.62
N ASN A 219 21.52 25.34 41.81
CA ASN A 219 21.85 23.93 41.99
C ASN A 219 20.61 23.03 41.91
N GLU A 220 19.46 23.47 42.41
CA GLU A 220 18.18 22.79 42.23
C GLU A 220 17.77 22.73 40.75
N GLU A 221 17.91 23.85 40.03
CA GLU A 221 17.67 23.91 38.58
C GLU A 221 18.61 22.96 37.82
N LEU A 222 19.92 22.99 38.14
CA LEU A 222 20.91 22.09 37.55
C LEU A 222 20.55 20.62 37.77
N ASN A 223 20.11 20.26 38.98
CA ASN A 223 19.69 18.90 39.31
C ASN A 223 18.40 18.51 38.57
N SER A 224 17.41 19.40 38.48
CA SER A 224 16.21 19.19 37.67
C SER A 224 16.55 18.93 36.20
N LYS A 225 17.44 19.75 35.62
CA LYS A 225 17.90 19.54 34.23
C LYS A 225 18.67 18.24 34.05
N ARG A 226 19.51 17.84 35.02
CA ARG A 226 20.22 16.54 35.00
C ARG A 226 19.23 15.37 35.03
N GLN A 227 18.21 15.42 35.89
CA GLN A 227 17.18 14.39 35.96
C GLN A 227 16.37 14.30 34.65
N ALA A 228 15.97 15.45 34.08
CA ALA A 228 15.29 15.49 32.79
C ALA A 228 16.15 14.92 31.66
N MET A 229 17.44 15.25 31.63
CA MET A 229 18.40 14.71 30.66
C MET A 229 18.53 13.18 30.79
N GLN A 230 18.60 12.66 32.01
CA GLN A 230 18.67 11.22 32.26
C GLN A 230 17.38 10.51 31.83
N SER A 231 16.20 11.07 32.12
CA SER A 231 14.91 10.54 31.66
C SER A 231 14.86 10.45 30.15
N LEU A 232 15.22 11.55 29.46
CA LEU A 232 15.21 11.61 28.01
C LEU A 232 16.22 10.64 27.39
N ALA A 233 17.40 10.46 28.01
CA ALA A 233 18.38 9.47 27.56
C ALA A 233 17.84 8.03 27.69
N MET A 234 17.12 7.71 28.78
CA MET A 234 16.49 6.41 28.95
C MET A 234 15.38 6.18 27.93
N GLU A 235 14.51 7.17 27.70
CA GLU A 235 13.46 7.10 26.68
C GLU A 235 14.05 6.85 25.28
N LEU A 236 15.13 7.55 24.95
CA LEU A 236 15.85 7.38 23.68
C LEU A 236 16.39 5.95 23.54
N ASP A 237 17.00 5.40 24.59
CA ASP A 237 17.52 4.03 24.58
C ASP A 237 16.39 2.98 24.47
N VAL A 238 15.23 3.24 25.08
CA VAL A 238 14.04 2.37 24.94
C VAL A 238 13.57 2.37 23.48
N ILE A 239 13.44 3.54 22.85
CA ILE A 239 13.02 3.65 21.44
C ILE A 239 14.03 2.99 20.51
N ARG A 240 15.34 3.15 20.76
CA ARG A 240 16.38 2.44 20.01
C ARG A 240 16.23 0.92 20.11
N ARG A 241 15.99 0.38 21.30
CA ARG A 241 15.75 -1.06 21.50
C ARG A 241 14.49 -1.54 20.79
N GLN A 242 13.42 -0.74 20.81
CA GLN A 242 12.18 -1.05 20.09
C GLN A 242 12.43 -1.08 18.57
N ASN A 243 13.13 -0.10 18.01
CA ASN A 243 13.49 -0.07 16.60
C ASN A 243 14.32 -1.29 16.20
N MET A 244 15.37 -1.62 16.96
CA MET A 244 16.16 -2.84 16.71
C MET A 244 15.30 -4.11 16.79
N GLY A 245 14.33 -4.16 17.72
CA GLY A 245 13.38 -5.28 17.82
C GLY A 245 12.50 -5.41 16.58
N LEU A 246 11.97 -4.29 16.07
CA LEU A 246 11.16 -4.25 14.86
C LEU A 246 11.96 -4.60 13.61
N GLU A 247 13.18 -4.10 13.47
CA GLU A 247 14.11 -4.45 12.39
C GLU A 247 14.42 -5.95 12.37
N ASN A 248 14.65 -6.55 13.54
CA ASN A 248 14.88 -7.99 13.65
C ASN A 248 13.64 -8.82 13.25
N ILE A 249 12.45 -8.41 13.69
CA ILE A 249 11.20 -9.08 13.28
C ILE A 249 11.00 -8.95 11.77
N LEU A 250 11.26 -7.77 11.20
CA LEU A 250 11.18 -7.55 9.76
C LEU A 250 12.13 -8.48 9.02
N ALA A 251 13.41 -8.52 9.41
CA ALA A 251 14.41 -9.41 8.81
C ALA A 251 14.03 -10.90 8.94
N GLU A 252 13.50 -11.34 10.09
CA GLU A 252 13.01 -12.71 10.26
C GLU A 252 11.81 -13.02 9.35
N THR A 253 10.87 -12.08 9.22
CA THR A 253 9.71 -12.28 8.34
C THR A 253 10.11 -12.33 6.87
N GLU A 254 10.99 -11.43 6.42
CA GLU A 254 11.55 -11.46 5.06
C GLU A 254 12.29 -12.77 4.79
N GLN A 255 13.10 -13.25 5.73
CA GLN A 255 13.80 -14.53 5.59
C GLN A 255 12.82 -15.70 5.48
N ARG A 256 11.76 -15.72 6.31
CA ARG A 256 10.71 -16.76 6.25
C ARG A 256 9.99 -16.75 4.91
N TYR A 257 9.53 -15.58 4.45
CA TYR A 257 8.86 -15.45 3.16
C TYR A 257 9.80 -15.78 1.99
N GLY A 258 11.07 -15.38 2.05
CA GLY A 258 12.07 -15.76 1.05
C GLY A 258 12.28 -17.28 0.99
N ALA A 259 12.32 -17.95 2.15
CA ALA A 259 12.41 -19.41 2.21
C ALA A 259 11.17 -20.10 1.62
N ASP A 260 9.97 -19.62 1.93
CA ASP A 260 8.73 -20.18 1.39
C ASP A 260 8.57 -19.91 -0.11
N PHE A 261 8.98 -18.74 -0.58
CA PHE A 261 9.06 -18.42 -2.01
C PHE A 261 10.01 -19.37 -2.73
N ASN A 262 11.20 -19.63 -2.19
CA ASN A 262 12.15 -20.58 -2.76
C ASN A 262 11.59 -22.01 -2.82
N LYS A 263 10.82 -22.44 -1.80
CA LYS A 263 10.13 -23.74 -1.83
C LYS A 263 9.08 -23.80 -2.94
N LEU A 264 8.27 -22.76 -3.09
CA LEU A 264 7.26 -22.69 -4.15
C LEU A 264 7.93 -22.68 -5.54
N GLN A 265 9.00 -21.91 -5.72
CA GLN A 265 9.76 -21.91 -6.96
C GLN A 265 10.35 -23.29 -7.28
N ALA A 266 10.85 -24.02 -6.28
CA ALA A 266 11.34 -25.38 -6.47
C ALA A 266 10.21 -26.34 -6.92
N ILE A 267 9.00 -26.19 -6.39
CA ILE A 267 7.82 -26.97 -6.81
C ILE A 267 7.44 -26.61 -8.25
N ILE A 268 7.42 -25.33 -8.61
CA ILE A 268 7.14 -24.87 -9.98
C ILE A 268 8.16 -25.48 -10.95
N ASN A 269 9.46 -25.35 -10.67
CA ASN A 269 10.51 -25.91 -11.52
C ASN A 269 10.38 -27.42 -11.69
N LYS A 270 9.97 -28.14 -10.63
CA LYS A 270 9.70 -29.57 -10.71
C LYS A 270 8.52 -29.88 -11.63
N LEU A 271 7.40 -29.18 -11.46
CA LEU A 271 6.21 -29.37 -12.29
C LEU A 271 6.45 -29.00 -13.75
N GLU A 272 7.21 -27.94 -14.01
CA GLU A 272 7.65 -27.57 -15.37
C GLU A 272 8.53 -28.67 -15.98
N GLY A 273 9.44 -29.25 -15.20
CA GLY A 273 10.24 -30.40 -15.62
C GLY A 273 9.38 -31.62 -15.94
N ASP A 274 8.42 -31.95 -15.08
CA ASP A 274 7.49 -33.07 -15.29
C ASP A 274 6.62 -32.85 -16.55
N LEU A 275 6.14 -31.62 -16.80
CA LEU A 275 5.41 -31.25 -18.00
C LEU A 275 6.27 -31.40 -19.27
N LEU A 276 7.53 -30.95 -19.23
CA LEU A 276 8.46 -31.11 -20.35
C LEU A 276 8.74 -32.59 -20.64
N ASN A 277 8.88 -33.42 -19.60
CA ASN A 277 9.07 -34.86 -19.75
C ASN A 277 7.85 -35.52 -20.43
N VAL A 278 6.64 -35.24 -19.93
CA VAL A 278 5.40 -35.76 -20.53
C VAL A 278 5.22 -35.29 -21.97
N HIS A 279 5.59 -34.04 -22.28
CA HIS A 279 5.56 -33.52 -23.64
C HIS A 279 6.52 -34.30 -24.57
N ASN A 280 7.73 -34.55 -24.11
CA ASN A 280 8.72 -35.34 -24.87
C ASN A 280 8.26 -36.79 -25.05
N ASP A 281 7.70 -37.43 -24.02
CA ASP A 281 7.16 -38.78 -24.11
C ASP A 281 6.00 -38.84 -25.12
N MET A 282 5.11 -37.85 -25.11
CA MET A 282 4.01 -37.76 -26.09
C MET A 282 4.53 -37.61 -27.52
N LEU A 283 5.57 -36.80 -27.74
CA LEU A 283 6.24 -36.66 -29.04
C LEU A 283 6.86 -37.99 -29.49
N GLN A 284 7.58 -38.68 -28.59
CA GLN A 284 8.15 -40.00 -28.90
C GLN A 284 7.07 -41.03 -29.22
N HIS A 285 5.97 -41.08 -28.46
CA HIS A 285 4.84 -41.94 -28.76
C HIS A 285 4.25 -41.65 -30.13
N LYS A 286 4.06 -40.37 -30.47
CA LYS A 286 3.58 -39.96 -31.80
C LYS A 286 4.49 -40.48 -32.92
N GLU A 287 5.81 -40.29 -32.80
CA GLU A 287 6.78 -40.77 -33.79
C GLU A 287 6.74 -42.30 -33.94
N ASN A 288 6.65 -43.02 -32.82
CA ASN A 288 6.52 -44.49 -32.81
C ASN A 288 5.21 -44.96 -33.47
N TYR A 289 4.09 -44.26 -33.22
CA TYR A 289 2.81 -44.55 -33.87
C TYR A 289 2.87 -44.29 -35.38
N GLU A 290 3.49 -43.20 -35.82
CA GLU A 290 3.69 -42.91 -37.24
C GLU A 290 4.57 -43.97 -37.92
N ALA A 291 5.64 -44.42 -37.26
CA ALA A 291 6.48 -45.50 -37.76
C ALA A 291 5.73 -46.84 -37.86
N LEU A 292 4.94 -47.19 -36.84
CA LEU A 292 4.12 -48.41 -36.84
C LEU A 292 3.04 -48.35 -37.94
N LEU A 293 2.40 -47.20 -38.12
CA LEU A 293 1.42 -46.99 -39.18
C LEU A 293 2.05 -47.17 -40.56
N LYS A 294 3.24 -46.59 -40.80
CA LYS A 294 4.01 -46.81 -42.03
C LYS A 294 4.28 -48.31 -42.24
N ARG A 295 4.73 -49.04 -41.21
CA ARG A 295 4.97 -50.49 -41.32
C ARG A 295 3.69 -51.26 -41.62
N LYS A 296 2.58 -50.94 -40.95
CA LYS A 296 1.25 -51.53 -41.23
C LYS A 296 0.85 -51.32 -42.69
N MET A 297 0.97 -50.10 -43.20
CA MET A 297 0.66 -49.78 -44.60
C MET A 297 1.52 -50.60 -45.57
N THR A 298 2.82 -50.78 -45.30
CA THR A 298 3.68 -51.65 -46.14
C THR A 298 3.24 -53.11 -46.10
N LEU A 299 2.92 -53.65 -44.92
CA LEU A 299 2.45 -55.02 -44.76
C LEU A 299 1.09 -55.26 -45.41
N GLU A 300 0.17 -54.29 -45.34
CA GLU A 300 -1.13 -54.34 -46.03
C GLU A 300 -0.95 -54.36 -47.54
N ALA A 301 0.00 -53.59 -48.08
CA ALA A 301 0.36 -53.65 -49.50
C ALA A 301 0.98 -55.01 -49.89
N GLU A 302 1.87 -55.57 -49.07
CA GLU A 302 2.42 -56.91 -49.27
C GLU A 302 1.32 -57.99 -49.25
N LEU A 303 0.39 -57.94 -48.27
CA LEU A 303 -0.77 -58.83 -48.19
C LEU A 303 -1.70 -58.70 -49.40
N ALA A 304 -1.93 -57.49 -49.90
CA ALA A 304 -2.71 -57.26 -51.11
C ALA A 304 -2.03 -57.89 -52.32
N GLU A 305 -0.70 -57.77 -52.45
CA GLU A 305 0.07 -58.40 -53.51
C GLU A 305 0.09 -59.94 -53.38
N TYR A 306 0.24 -60.48 -52.17
CA TYR A 306 0.12 -61.92 -51.91
C TYR A 306 -1.27 -62.43 -52.28
N ARG A 307 -2.34 -61.71 -51.92
CA ARG A 307 -3.71 -62.06 -52.35
C ARG A 307 -3.82 -62.03 -53.87
N ARG A 308 -3.27 -61.02 -54.55
CA ARG A 308 -3.27 -60.94 -56.03
C ARG A 308 -2.61 -62.17 -56.67
N LEU A 309 -1.46 -62.60 -56.14
CA LEU A 309 -0.74 -63.79 -56.61
C LEU A 309 -1.53 -65.09 -56.34
N LEU A 310 -2.18 -65.20 -55.17
CA LEU A 310 -2.92 -66.40 -54.77
C LEU A 310 -4.26 -66.58 -55.52
N HIS A 311 -4.91 -65.48 -55.93
CA HIS A 311 -6.17 -65.52 -56.70
C HIS A 311 -5.95 -65.80 -58.20
N GLY A 312 -4.73 -66.16 -58.63
CA GLY A 312 -4.48 -66.65 -59.99
C GLY A 312 -4.53 -65.59 -61.08
N GLU A 313 -4.41 -64.29 -60.75
CA GLU A 313 -4.11 -63.28 -61.76
C GLU A 313 -2.61 -63.32 -62.13
N ILE A 314 -2.24 -64.35 -62.90
CA ILE A 314 -1.15 -64.21 -63.88
C ILE A 314 -1.70 -63.34 -65.01
N SER A 315 -1.90 -62.05 -64.74
CA SER A 315 -2.00 -61.07 -65.81
C SER A 315 -0.58 -60.73 -66.20
N THR A 316 -0.14 -61.34 -67.30
CA THR A 316 0.97 -60.88 -68.12
C THR A 316 0.82 -59.38 -68.40
N LYS A 317 1.44 -58.54 -67.57
CA LYS A 317 1.61 -57.12 -67.92
C LYS A 317 2.78 -57.01 -68.88
N VAL A 318 2.43 -57.24 -70.15
CA VAL A 318 3.07 -56.60 -71.30
C VAL A 318 3.20 -55.11 -71.00
N VAL A 319 4.40 -54.61 -71.24
CA VAL A 319 4.77 -53.20 -71.29
C VAL A 319 3.70 -52.42 -72.04
N SER A 320 3.04 -51.50 -71.33
CA SER A 320 2.30 -50.39 -71.93
C SER A 320 2.75 -49.13 -71.21
N ALA A 321 3.34 -48.23 -71.98
CA ALA A 321 3.90 -46.97 -71.56
C ALA A 321 2.87 -46.10 -70.82
N PRO A 322 3.30 -45.29 -69.84
CA PRO A 322 2.40 -44.37 -69.17
C PRO A 322 1.93 -43.27 -70.15
N PRO A 323 0.63 -42.95 -70.23
CA PRO A 323 0.20 -41.77 -70.96
C PRO A 323 0.73 -40.50 -70.26
N PRO A 324 1.08 -39.45 -71.02
CA PRO A 324 1.67 -38.24 -70.45
C PRO A 324 0.67 -37.57 -69.50
N ARG A 325 1.18 -37.25 -68.31
CA ARG A 325 0.51 -36.45 -67.29
C ARG A 325 0.14 -35.10 -67.91
N ALA A 326 -1.16 -34.81 -68.02
CA ALA A 326 -1.61 -33.44 -68.22
C ALA A 326 -1.13 -32.60 -67.02
N PRO A 327 -0.64 -31.37 -67.25
CA PRO A 327 -0.21 -30.50 -66.16
C PRO A 327 -1.43 -30.16 -65.30
N THR A 328 -1.48 -30.70 -64.08
CA THR A 328 -2.31 -30.15 -63.02
C THR A 328 -1.92 -28.69 -62.83
N PRO A 329 -2.86 -27.73 -62.86
CA PRO A 329 -2.57 -26.34 -62.53
C PRO A 329 -1.99 -26.27 -61.11
N PRO A 330 -1.14 -25.26 -60.82
CA PRO A 330 -0.47 -25.14 -59.53
C PRO A 330 -1.51 -25.19 -58.42
N GLN A 331 -1.40 -26.19 -57.54
CA GLN A 331 -2.15 -26.21 -56.30
C GLN A 331 -1.72 -24.96 -55.52
N GLU A 332 -2.64 -24.01 -55.34
CA GLU A 332 -2.49 -22.95 -54.37
C GLU A 332 -2.34 -23.60 -52.99
N VAL A 333 -1.10 -23.71 -52.50
CA VAL A 333 -0.86 -24.08 -51.11
C VAL A 333 -1.15 -22.85 -50.28
N THR A 334 -2.40 -22.72 -49.84
CA THR A 334 -2.79 -21.73 -48.85
C THR A 334 -2.24 -22.18 -47.49
N THR A 335 -1.02 -21.75 -47.15
CA THR A 335 -0.50 -21.91 -45.79
C THR A 335 -1.32 -21.04 -44.85
N ARG A 336 -2.16 -21.66 -44.03
CA ARG A 336 -2.91 -20.98 -42.96
C ARG A 336 -1.96 -20.69 -41.80
N LYS A 337 -1.72 -19.43 -41.50
CA LYS A 337 -0.99 -19.00 -40.29
C LYS A 337 -2.03 -18.58 -39.26
N ILE A 338 -2.27 -19.44 -38.28
CA ILE A 338 -3.17 -19.16 -37.16
C ILE A 338 -2.32 -18.48 -36.08
N VAL A 339 -2.49 -17.18 -35.88
CA VAL A 339 -1.85 -16.46 -34.78
C VAL A 339 -2.88 -16.38 -33.65
N LYS A 340 -2.66 -17.16 -32.59
CA LYS A 340 -3.48 -17.14 -31.38
C LYS A 340 -2.80 -16.20 -30.38
N VAL A 341 -3.37 -15.01 -30.19
CA VAL A 341 -2.92 -14.09 -29.13
C VAL A 341 -3.73 -14.43 -27.88
N ILE A 342 -3.03 -14.85 -26.83
CA ILE A 342 -3.63 -15.18 -25.54
C ILE A 342 -3.26 -14.05 -24.59
N THR A 343 -4.26 -13.28 -24.16
CA THR A 343 -4.09 -12.19 -23.20
C THR A 343 -4.54 -12.71 -21.85
N THR A 344 -3.57 -13.00 -20.97
CA THR A 344 -3.85 -13.43 -19.60
C THR A 344 -3.72 -12.25 -18.64
N THR A 345 -4.80 -11.94 -17.93
CA THR A 345 -4.78 -10.96 -16.82
C THR A 345 -4.61 -11.68 -15.50
N LEU A 346 -3.50 -11.39 -14.81
CA LEU A 346 -3.14 -11.96 -13.51
C LEU A 346 -3.50 -10.97 -12.39
N VAL A 347 -4.27 -11.42 -11.41
CA VAL A 347 -4.47 -10.72 -10.14
C VAL A 347 -4.12 -11.70 -9.02
N ASP A 348 -3.21 -11.30 -8.12
CA ASP A 348 -2.70 -12.11 -7.00
C ASP A 348 -2.25 -13.54 -7.38
N GLY A 349 -1.59 -13.68 -8.54
CA GLY A 349 -1.00 -14.95 -8.99
C GLY A 349 -2.00 -16.01 -9.42
N LYS A 350 -3.30 -15.69 -9.53
CA LYS A 350 -4.31 -16.56 -10.15
C LYS A 350 -4.81 -15.96 -11.45
N VAL A 351 -4.96 -16.81 -12.47
CA VAL A 351 -5.51 -16.46 -13.78
C VAL A 351 -7.03 -16.31 -13.60
N VAL A 352 -7.52 -15.07 -13.66
CA VAL A 352 -8.95 -14.76 -13.45
C VAL A 352 -9.70 -14.64 -14.78
N ASP A 353 -9.00 -14.33 -15.88
CA ASP A 353 -9.60 -14.32 -17.21
C ASP A 353 -8.56 -14.73 -18.28
N GLU A 354 -8.98 -15.61 -19.19
CA GLU A 354 -8.20 -16.07 -20.34
C GLU A 354 -9.06 -15.86 -21.58
N SER A 355 -8.86 -14.71 -22.24
CA SER A 355 -9.48 -14.45 -23.53
C SER A 355 -8.51 -14.82 -24.65
N SER A 356 -8.98 -15.65 -25.58
CA SER A 356 -8.22 -16.02 -26.78
C SER A 356 -8.91 -15.48 -28.02
N GLU A 357 -8.26 -14.53 -28.69
CA GLU A 357 -8.68 -14.08 -30.01
C GLU A 357 -7.87 -14.81 -31.08
N VAL A 358 -8.58 -15.32 -32.09
CA VAL A 358 -8.01 -16.05 -33.21
C VAL A 358 -8.21 -15.19 -34.45
N GLU A 359 -7.14 -14.52 -34.90
CA GLU A 359 -7.15 -13.86 -36.21
C GLU A 359 -6.63 -14.81 -37.29
N GLU A 360 -7.48 -15.14 -38.26
CA GLU A 360 -7.09 -15.86 -39.47
C GLU A 360 -6.61 -14.88 -40.54
N ILE A 361 -5.29 -14.76 -40.69
CA ILE A 361 -4.69 -13.97 -41.78
C ILE A 361 -4.38 -14.93 -42.95
N SER A 362 -5.02 -14.71 -44.09
CA SER A 362 -4.73 -15.42 -45.34
C SER A 362 -3.85 -14.57 -46.26
N GLU A 363 -2.55 -14.86 -46.31
CA GLU A 363 -1.65 -14.26 -47.30
C GLU A 363 -1.58 -15.12 -48.56
N LYS A 364 -1.92 -14.55 -49.72
CA LYS A 364 -1.68 -15.16 -51.03
C LYS A 364 -0.32 -14.69 -51.57
N LYS A 365 0.70 -15.55 -51.55
CA LYS A 365 1.95 -15.31 -52.27
C LYS A 365 1.96 -16.07 -53.58
N GLN A 366 1.93 -15.35 -54.70
CA GLN A 366 2.30 -15.89 -56.00
C GLN A 366 3.82 -16.03 -56.06
N ILE A 367 4.30 -17.28 -56.08
CA ILE A 367 5.70 -17.56 -56.42
C ILE A 367 5.78 -17.46 -57.95
N GLN A 368 6.27 -16.33 -58.46
CA GLN A 368 6.78 -16.26 -59.83
C GLN A 368 8.12 -17.01 -59.85
N ASN A 369 8.11 -18.24 -60.38
CA ASN A 369 9.36 -18.96 -60.69
C ASN A 369 10.12 -18.22 -61.79
N LYS A 370 11.41 -18.01 -61.56
CA LYS A 370 12.40 -17.61 -62.56
C LYS A 370 12.96 -18.84 -63.25
#